data_AF-J9W5B4-F1
#
_entry.id   AF-J9W5B4-F1
#
_cell.length_a   1.000
_cell.length_b   1.000
_cell.length_c   1.000
_cell.angle_alpha   90.00
_cell.angle_beta   90.00
_cell.angle_gamma   90.00
#
_symmetry.space_group_name_H-M   'P 1'
#
loop_
_entity.id
_entity.type
_entity.pdbx_description
1 polymer ?
#
loop_
_entity_poly.entity_id
_entity_poly.type
_entity_poly.pdbx_seq_one_letter_code
_entity_poly.pdbx_strand_id
1 'polypeptide(L)' 'MSMQQLRDRMIQYLIITVPLAGLIVSILGICYFMWWSGDHSTAALIYSLIPFGMGVLISIPGWFWKHEAQKHDHRKE' A
#
# COMPACT_ATOMS: atom_id res chain seq x y z
N MET A 1 -25.00 8.48 2.44
CA MET A 1 -23.75 7.76 2.73
C MET A 1 -23.55 7.85 4.23
N SER A 2 -23.56 6.72 4.95
CA SER A 2 -23.38 6.75 6.41
C SER A 2 -21.90 6.96 6.77
N MET A 3 -21.62 7.47 7.96
CA MET A 3 -20.24 7.71 8.41
C MET A 3 -19.41 6.42 8.45
N GLN A 4 -20.04 5.26 8.71
CA GLN A 4 -19.43 3.93 8.62
C GLN A 4 -19.02 3.56 7.18
N GLN A 5 -19.88 3.83 6.18
CA GLN A 5 -19.54 3.55 4.78
C GLN A 5 -18.37 4.40 4.28
N LEU A 6 -18.25 5.63 4.76
CA LEU A 6 -17.15 6.52 4.38
C LEU A 6 -15.83 6.06 5.01
N ARG A 7 -15.84 5.69 6.29
CA ARG A 7 -14.71 5.06 7.00
C ARG A 7 -14.25 3.79 6.29
N ASP A 8 -15.16 2.87 5.97
CA ASP A 8 -14.82 1.59 5.34
C ASP A 8 -14.19 1.79 3.96
N ARG A 9 -14.67 2.76 3.18
CA ARG A 9 -14.04 3.13 1.92
C ARG A 9 -12.64 3.72 2.14
N MET A 10 -12.46 4.61 3.11
CA MET A 10 -11.14 5.19 3.42
C MET A 10 -10.13 4.11 3.83
N ILE A 11 -10.54 3.18 4.68
CA ILE A 11 -9.70 2.05 5.09
C ILE A 11 -9.36 1.16 3.87
N GLN A 12 -10.33 0.90 3.00
CA GLN A 12 -10.10 0.14 1.78
C GLN A 12 -9.14 0.84 0.80
N TYR A 13 -9.26 2.17 0.64
CA TYR A 13 -8.30 2.97 -0.12
C TYR A 13 -6.89 2.87 0.48
N LEU A 14 -6.77 2.96 1.81
CA LEU A 14 -5.48 2.84 2.49
C LEU A 14 -4.85 1.45 2.34
N ILE A 15 -5.66 0.39 2.37
CA ILE A 15 -5.20 -0.99 2.23
C ILE A 15 -4.78 -1.32 0.79
N ILE A 16 -5.49 -0.81 -0.21
CA ILE A 16 -5.30 -1.26 -1.61
C ILE A 16 -4.50 -0.24 -2.41
N THR A 17 -4.89 1.04 -2.34
CA THR A 17 -4.30 2.08 -3.19
C THR A 17 -2.87 2.40 -2.78
N VAL A 18 -2.55 2.37 -1.49
CA VAL A 18 -1.18 2.64 -1.00
C VAL A 18 -0.17 1.60 -1.49
N PRO A 19 -0.37 0.27 -1.31
CA PRO A 19 0.56 -0.71 -1.86
C PRO A 19 0.57 -0.73 -3.39
N LEU A 20 -0.55 -0.45 -4.06
CA LEU A 20 -0.58 -0.34 -5.52
C LEU A 20 0.25 0.86 -6.01
N ALA A 21 0.13 2.01 -5.36
CA ALA A 21 0.95 3.19 -5.66
C ALA A 21 2.43 2.91 -5.39
N GLY A 22 2.75 2.26 -4.26
CA GLY A 22 4.11 1.81 -3.95
C GLY A 22 4.68 0.90 -5.03
N LEU A 23 3.89 -0.05 -5.55
CA LEU A 23 4.30 -0.91 -6.65
C LEU A 23 4.60 -0.12 -7.94
N ILE A 24 3.74 0.83 -8.30
CA ILE A 24 3.94 1.68 -9.49
C ILE A 24 5.24 2.48 -9.36
N VAL A 25 5.46 3.11 -8.21
CA VAL A 25 6.70 3.87 -7.94
C VAL A 25 7.92 2.97 -8.00
N SER A 26 7.82 1.74 -7.48
CA SER A 26 8.90 0.76 -7.57
C SER A 26 9.23 0.39 -9.01
N ILE A 27 8.23 0.13 -9.85
CA ILE A 27 8.43 -0.17 -11.27
C ILE A 27 9.08 1.02 -11.99
N LEU A 28 8.60 2.25 -11.74
CA LEU A 28 9.20 3.45 -12.30
C LEU A 28 10.65 3.64 -11.86
N GLY A 29 10.97 3.34 -10.59
CA GLY A 29 12.33 3.35 -10.07
C GLY A 29 13.24 2.36 -10.81
N ILE A 30 12.77 1.13 -11.01
CA ILE A 30 13.50 0.11 -11.78
C ILE A 30 13.75 0.60 -13.21
N CYS A 31 12.72 1.13 -13.88
CA CYS A 31 12.86 1.68 -15.23
C CYS A 31 13.85 2.86 -15.28
N TYR A 32 13.83 3.74 -14.28
CA TYR A 32 14.76 4.86 -14.19
C TYR A 32 16.22 4.38 -14.05
N PHE A 33 16.49 3.47 -13.12
CA PHE A 33 17.85 2.97 -12.90
C PHE A 33 18.35 2.15 -14.09
N MET A 34 17.53 1.26 -14.64
CA MET A 34 17.92 0.40 -15.76
C MET A 34 18.07 1.15 -17.09
N TRP A 35 17.15 2.08 -17.40
CA TRP A 35 17.11 2.72 -18.73
C TRP A 35 17.79 4.08 -18.75
N TRP A 36 17.54 4.93 -17.74
CA TRP A 36 18.03 6.31 -17.73
C TRP A 36 19.41 6.43 -17.10
N SER A 37 19.63 5.74 -15.97
CA SER A 37 20.91 5.79 -15.24
C SER A 37 21.93 4.76 -15.73
N GLY A 38 21.48 3.69 -16.40
CA GLY A 38 22.33 2.55 -16.79
C GLY A 38 22.94 1.79 -15.60
N ASP A 39 22.40 1.99 -14.40
CA ASP A 39 22.91 1.37 -13.17
C ASP A 39 22.14 0.08 -12.87
N HIS A 40 22.85 -1.04 -13.03
CA HIS A 40 22.33 -2.38 -12.77
C HIS A 40 22.79 -2.93 -11.40
N SER A 41 23.29 -2.06 -10.52
CA SER A 41 23.72 -2.45 -9.18
C SER A 41 22.56 -3.05 -8.38
N THR A 42 22.87 -4.06 -7.58
CA THR A 42 21.94 -4.65 -6.61
C THR A 42 21.39 -3.60 -5.64
N ALA A 43 22.15 -2.54 -5.35
CA ALA A 43 21.71 -1.44 -4.51
C ALA A 43 20.55 -0.66 -5.14
N ALA A 44 20.62 -0.32 -6.43
CA ALA A 44 19.56 0.38 -7.15
C ALA A 44 18.25 -0.43 -7.18
N LEU A 45 18.38 -1.75 -7.36
CA LEU A 45 17.27 -2.70 -7.27
C LEU A 45 16.62 -2.69 -5.89
N ILE A 46 17.41 -2.78 -4.82
CA ILE A 46 16.89 -2.73 -3.44
C ILE A 46 16.21 -1.38 -3.18
N TYR A 47 16.82 -0.26 -3.55
CA TYR A 47 16.22 1.06 -3.38
C TYR A 47 14.88 1.20 -4.10
N SER A 48 14.79 0.67 -5.32
CA SER A 48 13.55 0.69 -6.09
C SER A 48 12.45 -0.18 -5.49
N LEU A 49 12.77 -1.18 -4.66
CA LEU A 49 11.78 -2.06 -3.99
C LEU A 49 11.26 -1.49 -2.66
N ILE A 50 11.95 -0.52 -2.06
CA ILE A 50 11.55 0.11 -0.78
C ILE A 50 10.13 0.69 -0.82
N PRO A 51 9.70 1.45 -1.86
CA PRO A 51 8.35 2.01 -1.94
C PRO A 51 7.26 0.94 -1.88
N PHE A 52 7.45 -0.17 -2.59
CA PHE A 52 6.53 -1.32 -2.52
C PHE A 52 6.52 -1.96 -1.13
N GLY A 53 7.70 -2.23 -0.54
CA GLY A 53 7.80 -2.81 0.79
C GLY A 53 7.13 -1.95 1.87
N MET A 54 7.36 -0.63 1.83
CA MET A 54 6.72 0.34 2.72
C MET A 54 5.21 0.41 2.50
N GLY A 55 4.76 0.41 1.23
CA GLY A 55 3.34 0.40 0.90
C GLY A 55 2.61 -0.83 1.45
N VAL A 56 3.24 -2.00 1.40
CA VAL A 56 2.71 -3.23 2.01
C VAL A 56 2.69 -3.13 3.54
N LEU A 57 3.77 -2.66 4.17
CA LEU A 57 3.83 -2.45 5.62
C LEU A 57 2.71 -1.53 6.13
N ILE A 58 2.41 -0.45 5.42
CA ILE A 58 1.34 0.50 5.77
C ILE A 58 -0.06 -0.13 5.62
N SER A 59 -0.21 -1.10 4.72
CA SER A 59 -1.49 -1.78 4.51
C SER A 59 -1.87 -2.74 5.66
N ILE A 60 -0.89 -3.27 6.40
CA ILE A 60 -1.11 -4.23 7.50
C ILE A 60 -1.93 -3.62 8.65
N PRO A 61 -1.58 -2.44 9.23
CA PRO A 61 -2.42 -1.76 10.21
C PRO A 61 -3.84 -1.47 9.68
N GLY A 62 -3.95 -1.08 8.40
CA GLY A 62 -5.24 -0.85 7.76
C GLY A 62 -6.13 -2.10 7.76
N TRP A 63 -5.54 -3.27 7.48
CA TRP A 63 -6.23 -4.56 7.53
C TRP A 63 -6.74 -4.90 8.93
N PHE A 64 -5.91 -4.71 9.95
CA PHE A 64 -6.31 -4.89 11.35
C PHE A 64 -7.50 -3.98 11.71
N TRP A 65 -7.43 -2.71 11.32
CA TRP A 65 -8.50 -1.74 11.58
C TRP A 65 -9.81 -2.11 10.89
N LYS A 66 -9.74 -2.61 9.65
CA LYS A 66 -10.90 -3.12 8.92
C LYS A 66 -11.54 -4.30 9.66
N HIS A 67 -10.73 -5.26 10.08
CA HIS A 67 -11.21 -6.46 10.74
C HIS A 67 -11.85 -6.17 12.11
N GLU A 68 -11.31 -5.21 12.84
CA GLU A 68 -11.85 -4.78 14.13
C GLU A 68 -13.14 -3.95 13.97
N ALA A 69 -13.20 -3.08 12.96
CA ALA A 69 -14.41 -2.34 12.62
C ALA A 69 -15.58 -3.27 12.24
N GLN A 70 -15.31 -4.34 11.48
CA GLN A 70 -16.31 -5.34 11.11
C GLN A 70 -16.81 -6.16 12.31
N LYS A 71 -15.92 -6.49 13.27
CA LYS A 71 -16.31 -7.17 14.51
C LYS A 71 -17.26 -6.34 15.38
N HIS A 72 -17.09 -5.03 15.41
CA HIS A 72 -17.93 -4.14 16.22
C HIS A 72 -19.32 -3.89 15.62
N ASP A 73 -19.47 -3.94 14.29
CA ASP A 73 -20.79 -3.84 13.65
C ASP A 73 -21.60 -5.13 13.82
N HIS A 74 -20.98 -6.31 13.70
CA HIS A 74 -21.67 -7.60 13.94
C HIS A 74 -22.04 -7.85 15.40
N ARG A 75 -21.50 -7.10 16.36
CA ARG A 75 -21.86 -7.21 17.78
C ARG A 75 -23.11 -6.41 18.15
N LYS A 76 -23.62 -5.60 17.21
CA LYS A 76 -24.79 -4.73 17.40
C LYS A 76 -26.05 -5.23 16.67
N GLU A 77 -25.94 -6.34 15.93
CA GLU A 77 -27.07 -7.17 15.49
C GLU A 77 -27.35 -8.26 16.53
#